data_AF-A0A0G0DSN2-F1
#
_entry.id   AF-A0A0G0DSN2-F1
#
_cell.length_a   1.000
_cell.length_b   1.000
_cell.length_c   1.000
_cell.angle_alpha   90.00
_cell.angle_beta   90.00
_cell.angle_gamma   90.00
#
_symmetry.space_group_name_H-M   'P 1'
#
loop_
_entity.id
_entity.type
_entity.pdbx_description
1 polymer ?
#
loop_
_entity_poly.entity_id
_entity_poly.type
_entity_poly.pdbx_seq_one_letter_code
_entity_poly.pdbx_strand_id
1 'polypeptide(L)'
;MLNNKTIAVVVPSYNEEKQIGIVIESMPDFVDRIVIVNDKSKDSTAKIVEEYIKNDNVEVRDLNHRKKIVPNRYNYAELVAEKMEKDENCLYTPSEIYNKDPKRSRIILINHLKNGSVGAAIATGYKWCLDNNIDCTAVMAGDGQMDPDELEAICMPVIDGEVDYVKGNRLKHRSASFVIPKIRFFGNSVLSLMTKIASGYWQVSDTQTGYTSISLEALRGIKLYDIYHSYGCPNDILVKLNIANFTIREIPIKPIYNVGEKSKMQIFKVIPRVSWLLFKLFWLRLYKKYLLRDFHPLFLLYHLSFTLLLINIPYLVAVFSDVFLGNKVSTNSLMAFIFLSIIGFQSLFFAMWMDMMDNQRLQK
;
A
#
# COMPACT_ATOMS: atom_id res chain seq x y z
N MET A 1 -5.51 -6.42 -23.14
CA MET A 1 -4.18 -5.81 -23.29
C MET A 1 -4.35 -4.36 -23.67
N LEU A 2 -3.57 -3.49 -23.07
CA LEU A 2 -3.48 -2.05 -23.38
C LEU A 2 -2.03 -1.76 -23.78
N ASN A 3 -1.78 -1.11 -24.92
CA ASN A 3 -0.42 -0.88 -25.44
C ASN A 3 0.48 -2.14 -25.48
N ASN A 4 -0.07 -3.30 -25.88
CA ASN A 4 0.61 -4.62 -25.88
C ASN A 4 1.12 -5.10 -24.49
N LYS A 5 0.62 -4.50 -23.42
CA LYS A 5 0.92 -4.88 -22.04
C LYS A 5 -0.29 -5.58 -21.42
N THR A 6 0.01 -6.57 -20.56
CA THR A 6 -0.99 -7.34 -19.85
C THR A 6 -1.46 -6.62 -18.59
N ILE A 7 -2.77 -6.52 -18.41
CA ILE A 7 -3.39 -5.87 -17.25
C ILE A 7 -4.21 -6.87 -16.46
N ALA A 8 -3.96 -6.95 -15.16
CA ALA A 8 -4.84 -7.64 -14.23
C ALA A 8 -5.41 -6.68 -13.20
N VAL A 9 -6.67 -6.88 -12.82
CA VAL A 9 -7.30 -6.16 -11.72
C VAL A 9 -7.53 -7.14 -10.57
N VAL A 10 -6.88 -6.90 -9.44
CA VAL A 10 -7.08 -7.61 -8.19
C VAL A 10 -8.27 -7.01 -7.46
N VAL A 11 -9.26 -7.87 -7.19
CA VAL A 11 -10.51 -7.51 -6.52
C VAL A 11 -10.57 -8.23 -5.17
N PRO A 12 -10.12 -7.61 -4.06
CA PRO A 12 -10.30 -8.19 -2.74
C PRO A 12 -11.77 -8.10 -2.32
N SER A 13 -12.34 -9.24 -1.91
CA SER A 13 -13.78 -9.34 -1.61
C SER A 13 -14.02 -10.01 -0.26
N TYR A 14 -14.88 -9.40 0.57
CA TYR A 14 -15.37 -10.00 1.81
C TYR A 14 -16.83 -9.61 2.08
N ASN A 15 -17.75 -10.54 1.86
CA ASN A 15 -19.18 -10.33 1.91
C ASN A 15 -19.69 -9.24 0.94
N GLU A 16 -19.40 -9.41 -0.35
CA GLU A 16 -19.75 -8.46 -1.43
C GLU A 16 -20.78 -9.05 -2.41
N GLU A 17 -21.66 -9.95 -1.96
CA GLU A 17 -22.61 -10.67 -2.83
C GLU A 17 -23.49 -9.75 -3.70
N LYS A 18 -23.76 -8.52 -3.23
CA LYS A 18 -24.61 -7.56 -3.95
C LYS A 18 -23.88 -6.81 -5.06
N GLN A 19 -22.56 -6.64 -4.93
CA GLN A 19 -21.77 -5.73 -5.75
C GLN A 19 -20.82 -6.47 -6.69
N ILE A 20 -20.40 -7.68 -6.34
CA ILE A 20 -19.36 -8.39 -7.08
C ILE A 20 -19.74 -8.67 -8.55
N GLY A 21 -21.02 -8.94 -8.84
CA GLY A 21 -21.51 -9.10 -10.21
C GLY A 21 -21.37 -7.81 -11.03
N ILE A 22 -21.76 -6.67 -10.45
CA ILE A 22 -21.63 -5.35 -11.08
C ILE A 22 -20.15 -5.03 -11.37
N VAL A 23 -19.25 -5.36 -10.43
CA VAL A 23 -17.80 -5.16 -10.62
C VAL A 23 -17.26 -6.01 -11.78
N ILE A 24 -17.73 -7.25 -11.95
CA ILE A 24 -17.31 -8.13 -13.06
C ILE A 24 -17.84 -7.59 -14.40
N GLU A 25 -19.10 -7.18 -14.44
CA GLU A 25 -19.79 -6.70 -15.64
C GLU A 25 -19.29 -5.34 -16.12
N SER A 26 -18.94 -4.45 -15.19
CA SER A 26 -18.42 -3.11 -15.48
C SER A 26 -16.92 -3.07 -15.77
N MET A 27 -16.22 -4.21 -15.67
CA MET A 27 -14.79 -4.26 -15.92
C MET A 27 -14.46 -4.06 -17.41
N PRO A 28 -13.63 -3.07 -17.78
CA PRO A 28 -13.28 -2.75 -19.16
C PRO A 28 -12.63 -3.91 -19.93
N ASP A 29 -12.82 -3.94 -21.24
CA ASP A 29 -12.31 -5.00 -22.13
C ASP A 29 -10.77 -5.06 -22.21
N PHE A 30 -10.07 -3.96 -21.93
CA PHE A 30 -8.61 -3.97 -21.93
C PHE A 30 -8.00 -4.77 -20.77
N VAL A 31 -8.79 -5.06 -19.72
CA VAL A 31 -8.39 -5.87 -18.57
C VAL A 31 -8.34 -7.35 -18.97
N ASP A 32 -7.14 -7.90 -19.03
CA ASP A 32 -6.91 -9.29 -19.44
C ASP A 32 -7.34 -10.29 -18.37
N ARG A 33 -7.19 -9.94 -17.09
CA ARG A 33 -7.47 -10.81 -15.96
C ARG A 33 -8.19 -10.07 -14.84
N ILE A 34 -9.28 -10.66 -14.33
CA ILE A 34 -9.98 -10.21 -13.13
C ILE A 34 -9.66 -11.20 -12.01
N VAL A 35 -8.78 -10.83 -11.10
CA VAL A 35 -8.29 -11.71 -10.03
C VAL A 35 -9.07 -11.42 -8.76
N ILE A 36 -10.15 -12.17 -8.55
CA ILE A 36 -11.03 -12.03 -7.40
C ILE A 36 -10.47 -12.87 -6.25
N VAL A 37 -10.14 -12.21 -5.14
CA VAL A 37 -9.64 -12.86 -3.93
C VAL A 37 -10.74 -12.80 -2.87
N ASN A 38 -11.46 -13.91 -2.73
CA ASN A 38 -12.51 -14.07 -1.73
C ASN A 38 -11.90 -14.40 -0.36
N ASP A 39 -11.94 -13.45 0.57
CA ASP A 39 -11.31 -13.55 1.89
C ASP A 39 -12.19 -14.30 2.92
N LYS A 40 -12.66 -15.49 2.54
CA LYS A 40 -13.57 -16.33 3.34
C LYS A 40 -14.88 -15.62 3.66
N SER A 41 -15.56 -15.11 2.62
CA SER A 41 -16.91 -14.55 2.76
C SER A 41 -17.88 -15.58 3.35
N LYS A 42 -18.87 -15.09 4.09
CA LYS A 42 -19.94 -15.89 4.72
C LYS A 42 -21.23 -15.88 3.91
N ASP A 43 -21.27 -15.08 2.86
CA ASP A 43 -22.42 -14.86 1.99
C ASP A 43 -22.22 -15.56 0.63
N SER A 44 -23.00 -15.19 -0.39
CA SER A 44 -22.95 -15.86 -1.71
C SER A 44 -21.86 -15.34 -2.64
N THR A 45 -20.92 -14.50 -2.18
CA THR A 45 -19.88 -13.86 -3.02
C THR A 45 -19.15 -14.88 -3.91
N ALA A 46 -18.63 -15.97 -3.34
CA ALA A 46 -17.89 -16.97 -4.11
C ALA A 46 -18.78 -17.67 -5.15
N LYS A 47 -20.01 -18.05 -4.77
CA LYS A 47 -20.95 -18.77 -5.65
C LYS A 47 -21.30 -17.94 -6.88
N ILE A 48 -21.53 -16.63 -6.71
CA ILE A 48 -21.82 -15.71 -7.81
C ILE A 48 -20.64 -15.69 -8.78
N VAL A 49 -19.41 -15.53 -8.27
CA VAL A 49 -18.19 -15.54 -9.12
C VAL A 49 -18.03 -16.86 -9.86
N GLU A 50 -18.30 -18.00 -9.21
CA GLU A 50 -18.26 -19.32 -9.85
C GLU A 50 -19.27 -19.44 -11.00
N GLU A 51 -20.47 -18.85 -10.88
CA GLU A 51 -21.47 -18.82 -11.94
C GLU A 51 -20.99 -18.00 -13.14
N TYR A 52 -20.37 -16.82 -12.91
CA TYR A 52 -19.74 -16.06 -13.99
C TYR A 52 -18.62 -16.86 -14.67
N ILE A 53 -17.74 -17.53 -13.91
CA ILE A 53 -16.66 -18.36 -14.50
C ILE A 53 -17.21 -19.50 -15.36
N LYS A 54 -18.33 -20.13 -14.97
CA LYS A 54 -18.97 -21.22 -15.74
C LYS A 54 -19.60 -20.72 -17.04
N ASN A 55 -20.12 -19.50 -17.04
CA ASN A 55 -20.79 -18.88 -18.17
C ASN A 55 -19.83 -18.10 -19.08
N ASP A 56 -18.62 -17.81 -18.59
CA ASP A 56 -17.57 -17.14 -19.35
C ASP A 56 -16.99 -18.12 -20.39
N ASN A 57 -17.14 -17.76 -21.67
CA ASN A 57 -16.60 -18.52 -22.81
C ASN A 57 -15.44 -17.77 -23.47
N VAL A 58 -14.84 -16.79 -22.80
CA VAL A 58 -13.69 -16.06 -23.32
C VAL A 58 -12.43 -16.91 -23.17
N GLU A 59 -11.91 -17.39 -24.29
CA GLU A 59 -10.60 -18.03 -24.32
C GLU A 59 -9.51 -16.95 -24.19
N VAL A 60 -8.79 -16.98 -23.08
CA VAL A 60 -7.76 -16.00 -22.75
C VAL A 60 -6.39 -16.63 -22.92
N ARG A 61 -5.45 -15.84 -23.42
CA ARG A 61 -4.05 -16.24 -23.63
C ARG A 61 -3.46 -16.90 -22.38
N ASP A 62 -2.74 -17.99 -22.60
CA ASP A 62 -1.90 -18.59 -21.56
C ASP A 62 -0.77 -17.63 -21.18
N LEU A 63 -0.78 -17.16 -19.94
CA LEU A 63 0.26 -16.30 -19.39
C LEU A 63 1.33 -17.12 -18.66
N ASN A 64 1.14 -18.44 -18.55
CA ASN A 64 1.98 -19.31 -17.75
C ASN A 64 3.18 -19.80 -18.57
N HIS A 65 4.31 -19.10 -18.47
CA HIS A 65 5.56 -19.44 -19.14
C HIS A 65 6.71 -19.67 -18.16
N ARG A 66 6.47 -20.42 -17.07
CA ARG A 66 7.57 -20.87 -16.21
C ARG A 66 8.39 -21.93 -16.95
N LYS A 67 9.60 -21.57 -17.35
CA LYS A 67 10.59 -22.54 -17.86
C LYS A 67 10.96 -23.50 -16.73
N LYS A 68 10.89 -24.80 -17.00
CA LYS A 68 11.36 -25.83 -16.06
C LYS A 68 12.87 -25.69 -15.87
N ILE A 69 13.31 -25.40 -14.65
CA ILE A 69 14.73 -25.29 -14.31
C ILE A 69 15.30 -26.70 -14.26
N VAL A 70 16.28 -26.99 -15.11
CA VAL A 70 17.00 -28.28 -15.11
C VAL A 70 18.29 -28.09 -14.30
N PRO A 71 18.57 -28.94 -13.29
CA PRO A 71 19.80 -28.86 -12.53
C PRO A 71 21.03 -28.99 -13.43
N ASN A 72 21.90 -27.99 -13.38
CA ASN A 72 23.22 -28.01 -13.98
C ASN A 72 24.16 -27.05 -13.22
N ARG A 73 25.44 -27.00 -13.60
CA ARG A 73 26.46 -26.17 -12.93
C ARG A 73 26.12 -24.66 -12.90
N TYR A 74 25.36 -24.18 -13.88
CA TYR A 74 25.02 -22.77 -14.03
C TYR A 74 23.68 -22.40 -13.38
N ASN A 75 22.80 -23.38 -13.15
CA ASN A 75 21.43 -23.17 -12.68
C ASN A 75 21.24 -23.29 -11.15
N TYR A 76 22.33 -23.30 -10.37
CA TYR A 76 22.23 -23.48 -8.91
C TYR A 76 21.48 -22.32 -8.23
N ALA A 77 21.68 -21.09 -8.69
CA ALA A 77 21.03 -19.91 -8.12
C ALA A 77 19.51 -19.97 -8.33
N GLU A 78 19.07 -20.43 -9.50
CA GLU A 78 17.67 -20.62 -9.87
C GLU A 78 17.01 -21.70 -9.02
N LEU A 79 17.72 -22.80 -8.73
CA LEU A 79 17.22 -23.85 -7.82
C LEU A 79 17.05 -23.35 -6.39
N VAL A 80 18.00 -22.53 -5.90
CA VAL A 80 17.90 -21.90 -4.58
C VAL A 80 16.73 -20.92 -4.56
N ALA A 81 16.57 -20.09 -5.59
CA ALA A 81 15.43 -19.17 -5.72
C ALA A 81 14.09 -19.92 -5.74
N GLU A 82 13.98 -21.03 -6.48
CA GLU A 82 12.75 -21.86 -6.51
C GLU A 82 12.44 -22.45 -5.13
N LYS A 83 13.46 -22.86 -4.37
CA LYS A 83 13.28 -23.34 -3.00
C LYS A 83 12.81 -22.20 -2.09
N MET A 84 13.44 -21.04 -2.14
CA MET A 84 13.04 -19.87 -1.36
C MET A 84 11.60 -19.45 -1.69
N GLU A 85 11.21 -19.50 -2.97
CA GLU A 85 9.84 -19.20 -3.38
C GLU A 85 8.82 -20.18 -2.77
N LYS A 86 9.15 -21.48 -2.73
CA LYS A 86 8.30 -22.49 -2.08
C LYS A 86 8.16 -22.22 -0.58
N ASP A 87 9.24 -21.82 0.08
CA ASP A 87 9.22 -21.46 1.51
C ASP A 87 8.38 -20.18 1.74
N GLU A 88 8.49 -19.18 0.86
CA GLU A 88 7.71 -17.95 0.92
C GLU A 88 6.21 -18.18 0.68
N ASN A 89 5.84 -19.12 -0.20
CA ASN A 89 4.44 -19.46 -0.46
C ASN A 89 3.71 -19.92 0.82
N CYS A 90 4.42 -20.54 1.76
CA CYS A 90 3.88 -20.95 3.05
C CYS A 90 3.55 -19.78 4.00
N LEU A 91 4.04 -18.57 3.71
CA LEU A 91 3.82 -17.37 4.53
C LEU A 91 2.54 -16.60 4.15
N TYR A 92 1.97 -16.86 2.97
CA TYR A 92 0.72 -16.25 2.54
C TYR A 92 -0.48 -16.81 3.30
N THR A 93 -1.63 -16.13 3.20
CA THR A 93 -2.87 -16.71 3.70
C THR A 93 -3.20 -17.97 2.88
N PRO A 94 -3.40 -19.13 3.53
CA PRO A 94 -3.71 -20.37 2.81
C PRO A 94 -4.94 -20.17 1.93
N SER A 95 -4.82 -20.57 0.67
CA SER A 95 -5.83 -20.32 -0.35
C SER A 95 -5.86 -21.41 -1.41
N GLU A 96 -6.97 -21.47 -2.13
CA GLU A 96 -7.22 -22.41 -3.21
C GLU A 96 -7.74 -21.65 -4.43
N ILE A 97 -7.24 -22.02 -5.62
CA ILE A 97 -7.69 -21.43 -6.89
C ILE A 97 -8.80 -22.31 -7.45
N TYR A 98 -9.96 -21.71 -7.73
CA TYR A 98 -11.12 -22.44 -8.26
C TYR A 98 -10.92 -22.89 -9.71
N ASN A 99 -10.27 -22.05 -10.53
CA ASN A 99 -10.10 -22.28 -11.95
C ASN A 99 -9.22 -23.50 -12.22
N LYS A 100 -9.81 -24.60 -12.70
CA LYS A 100 -9.08 -25.80 -13.16
C LYS A 100 -8.32 -25.54 -14.46
N ASP A 101 -8.90 -24.74 -15.35
CA ASP A 101 -8.30 -24.28 -16.60
C ASP A 101 -8.40 -22.75 -16.68
N PRO A 102 -7.33 -22.02 -16.27
CA PRO A 102 -7.32 -20.55 -16.28
C PRO A 102 -7.47 -19.91 -17.67
N LYS A 103 -7.42 -20.69 -18.76
CA LYS A 103 -7.57 -20.18 -20.12
C LYS A 103 -9.02 -19.96 -20.53
N ARG A 104 -9.97 -20.62 -19.86
CA ARG A 104 -11.40 -20.60 -20.24
C ARG A 104 -12.16 -19.37 -19.76
N SER A 105 -11.56 -18.57 -18.89
CA SER A 105 -12.21 -17.39 -18.34
C SER A 105 -11.20 -16.29 -18.07
N ARG A 106 -11.61 -15.04 -18.25
CA ARG A 106 -10.85 -13.86 -17.80
C ARG A 106 -10.86 -13.72 -16.28
N ILE A 107 -11.81 -14.38 -15.62
CA ILE A 107 -12.03 -14.30 -14.18
C ILE A 107 -11.24 -15.43 -13.48
N ILE A 108 -10.45 -15.05 -12.50
CA ILE A 108 -9.72 -15.96 -11.63
C ILE A 108 -10.27 -15.81 -10.22
N LEU A 109 -10.74 -16.90 -9.62
CA LEU A 109 -11.23 -16.93 -8.25
C LEU A 109 -10.22 -17.64 -7.35
N ILE A 110 -9.74 -16.89 -6.35
CA ILE A 110 -8.88 -17.39 -5.28
C ILE A 110 -9.66 -17.32 -3.97
N ASN A 111 -9.90 -18.46 -3.34
CA ASN A 111 -10.60 -18.57 -2.06
C ASN A 111 -9.59 -18.71 -0.93
N HIS A 112 -9.60 -17.78 0.02
CA HIS A 112 -8.85 -17.95 1.26
C HIS A 112 -9.53 -18.99 2.18
N LEU A 113 -8.74 -19.91 2.73
CA LEU A 113 -9.21 -20.93 3.69
C LEU A 113 -9.44 -20.36 5.10
N LYS A 114 -8.85 -19.19 5.39
CA LYS A 114 -9.03 -18.42 6.63
C LYS A 114 -9.13 -16.93 6.29
N ASN A 115 -9.89 -16.16 7.07
CA ASN A 115 -9.99 -14.71 6.87
C ASN A 115 -8.64 -14.04 7.21
N GLY A 116 -8.03 -13.39 6.22
CA GLY A 116 -6.75 -12.70 6.31
C GLY A 116 -6.85 -11.18 6.33
N SER A 117 -8.04 -10.62 6.09
CA SER A 117 -8.30 -9.20 5.88
C SER A 117 -7.80 -8.67 4.52
N VAL A 118 -8.18 -7.43 4.20
CA VAL A 118 -8.04 -6.84 2.85
C VAL A 118 -6.61 -6.79 2.33
N GLY A 119 -5.63 -6.51 3.20
CA GLY A 119 -4.23 -6.47 2.81
C GLY A 119 -3.66 -7.84 2.47
N ALA A 120 -4.10 -8.89 3.17
CA ALA A 120 -3.73 -10.26 2.82
C ALA A 120 -4.35 -10.69 1.48
N ALA A 121 -5.61 -10.30 1.22
CA ALA A 121 -6.25 -10.57 -0.06
C ALA A 121 -5.54 -9.88 -1.24
N ILE A 122 -5.15 -8.61 -1.06
CA ILE A 122 -4.33 -7.88 -2.04
C ILE A 122 -2.98 -8.58 -2.26
N ALA A 123 -2.30 -8.99 -1.18
CA ALA A 123 -1.02 -9.71 -1.28
C ALA A 123 -1.12 -11.02 -2.07
N THR A 124 -2.18 -11.80 -1.85
CA THR A 124 -2.47 -13.03 -2.60
C THR A 124 -2.73 -12.73 -4.08
N GLY A 125 -3.53 -11.70 -4.40
CA GLY A 125 -3.79 -11.29 -5.77
C GLY A 125 -2.54 -10.78 -6.49
N TYR A 126 -1.72 -9.98 -5.81
CA TYR A 126 -0.41 -9.55 -6.29
C TYR A 126 0.53 -10.72 -6.55
N LYS A 127 0.55 -11.72 -5.67
CA LYS A 127 1.35 -12.94 -5.89
C LYS A 127 0.91 -13.67 -7.15
N TRP A 128 -0.40 -13.82 -7.36
CA TRP A 128 -0.91 -14.43 -8.59
C TRP A 128 -0.49 -13.64 -9.84
N CYS A 129 -0.59 -12.31 -9.80
CA CYS A 129 -0.19 -11.46 -10.92
C CYS A 129 1.32 -11.51 -11.19
N LEU A 130 2.14 -11.54 -10.13
CA LEU A 130 3.59 -11.73 -10.21
C LEU A 130 3.93 -13.09 -10.86
N ASP A 131 3.28 -14.16 -10.43
CA ASP A 131 3.52 -15.52 -10.93
C ASP A 131 3.16 -15.69 -12.41
N ASN A 132 2.20 -14.91 -12.87
CA ASN A 132 1.73 -14.89 -14.26
C ASN A 132 2.34 -13.76 -15.09
N ASN A 133 3.37 -13.07 -14.57
CA ASN A 133 4.09 -11.99 -15.23
C ASN A 133 3.18 -10.89 -15.82
N ILE A 134 2.16 -10.49 -15.06
CA ILE A 134 1.29 -9.38 -15.43
C ILE A 134 2.09 -8.08 -15.43
N ASP A 135 2.12 -7.36 -16.55
CA ASP A 135 2.89 -6.13 -16.70
C ASP A 135 2.42 -5.01 -15.76
N CYS A 136 1.09 -4.84 -15.64
CA CYS A 136 0.46 -3.84 -14.77
C CYS A 136 -0.67 -4.48 -13.97
N THR A 137 -0.56 -4.43 -12.64
CA THR A 137 -1.58 -4.95 -11.73
C THR A 137 -2.31 -3.80 -11.05
N ALA A 138 -3.61 -3.68 -11.27
CA ALA A 138 -4.45 -2.73 -10.56
C ALA A 138 -5.15 -3.38 -9.36
N VAL A 139 -5.55 -2.58 -8.37
CA VAL A 139 -6.44 -2.99 -7.28
C VAL A 139 -7.71 -2.18 -7.35
N MET A 140 -8.85 -2.86 -7.41
CA MET A 140 -10.17 -2.26 -7.37
C MET A 140 -11.04 -3.02 -6.38
N ALA A 141 -11.61 -2.34 -5.37
CA ALA A 141 -12.38 -3.00 -4.32
C ALA A 141 -13.72 -3.54 -4.87
N GLY A 142 -14.17 -4.67 -4.29
CA GLY A 142 -15.43 -5.31 -4.67
C GLY A 142 -16.71 -4.58 -4.21
N ASP A 143 -16.59 -3.44 -3.51
CA ASP A 143 -17.71 -2.70 -2.88
C ASP A 143 -18.42 -1.71 -3.83
N GLY A 144 -17.91 -1.54 -5.05
CA GLY A 144 -18.44 -0.60 -6.05
C GLY A 144 -18.11 0.87 -5.77
N GLN A 145 -17.19 1.19 -4.86
CA GLN A 145 -16.77 2.58 -4.58
C GLN A 145 -15.67 3.09 -5.52
N MET A 146 -15.27 2.32 -6.52
CA MET A 146 -14.21 2.65 -7.46
C MET A 146 -14.78 2.59 -8.87
N ASP A 147 -14.63 3.67 -9.63
CA ASP A 147 -15.16 3.80 -10.99
C ASP A 147 -14.27 3.03 -11.98
N PRO A 148 -14.77 1.98 -12.64
CA PRO A 148 -13.99 1.21 -13.61
C PRO A 148 -13.52 2.06 -14.82
N ASP A 149 -14.23 3.14 -15.14
CA ASP A 149 -13.83 4.06 -16.23
C ASP A 149 -12.53 4.81 -15.90
N GLU A 150 -12.13 4.87 -14.63
CA GLU A 150 -10.87 5.48 -14.19
C GLU A 150 -9.68 4.50 -14.25
N LEU A 151 -9.91 3.21 -14.52
CA LEU A 151 -8.85 2.19 -14.58
C LEU A 151 -7.79 2.53 -15.63
N GLU A 152 -8.23 3.01 -16.80
CA GLU A 152 -7.29 3.34 -17.88
C GLU A 152 -6.32 4.45 -17.44
N ALA A 153 -6.84 5.53 -16.86
CA ALA A 153 -6.03 6.64 -16.36
C ALA A 153 -5.08 6.23 -15.21
N ILE A 154 -5.48 5.24 -14.40
CA ILE A 154 -4.66 4.71 -13.30
C ILE A 154 -3.57 3.77 -13.84
N CYS A 155 -3.86 2.95 -14.85
CA CYS A 155 -2.91 1.99 -15.42
C CYS A 155 -1.93 2.64 -16.39
N MET A 156 -2.35 3.64 -17.16
CA MET A 156 -1.54 4.20 -18.25
C MET A 156 -0.13 4.64 -17.84
N PRO A 157 0.08 5.37 -16.72
CA PRO A 157 1.43 5.79 -16.31
C PRO A 157 2.37 4.61 -15.98
N VAL A 158 1.82 3.47 -15.56
CA VAL A 158 2.59 2.23 -15.32
C VAL A 158 2.86 1.51 -16.63
N ILE A 159 1.86 1.45 -17.51
CA ILE A 159 1.94 0.81 -18.83
C ILE A 159 2.98 1.50 -19.72
N ASP A 160 3.03 2.83 -19.69
CA ASP A 160 3.96 3.65 -20.45
C ASP A 160 5.38 3.69 -19.82
N GLY A 161 5.56 3.04 -18.66
CA GLY A 161 6.85 2.99 -17.96
C GLY A 161 7.27 4.33 -17.35
N GLU A 162 6.33 5.25 -17.15
CA GLU A 162 6.62 6.55 -16.53
C GLU A 162 6.83 6.41 -15.03
N VAL A 163 6.02 5.59 -14.36
CA VAL A 163 6.09 5.31 -12.92
C VAL A 163 5.88 3.84 -12.60
N ASP A 164 6.36 3.43 -11.42
CA ASP A 164 6.22 2.05 -10.95
C ASP A 164 4.91 1.80 -10.20
N TYR A 165 4.30 2.86 -9.65
CA TYR A 165 3.10 2.77 -8.85
C TYR A 165 2.21 4.00 -9.00
N VAL A 166 0.95 3.80 -9.35
CA VAL A 166 -0.05 4.87 -9.36
C VAL A 166 -1.01 4.69 -8.21
N LYS A 167 -1.34 5.81 -7.58
CA LYS A 167 -2.34 5.89 -6.53
C LYS A 167 -3.45 6.85 -6.95
N GLY A 168 -4.69 6.41 -6.84
CA GLY A 168 -5.81 7.34 -6.94
C GLY A 168 -5.72 8.44 -5.88
N ASN A 169 -6.33 9.59 -6.15
CA ASN A 169 -6.43 10.67 -5.19
C ASN A 169 -7.82 11.31 -5.22
N ARG A 170 -8.62 11.02 -4.19
CA ARG A 170 -9.98 11.56 -4.06
C ARG A 170 -9.99 13.03 -3.64
N LEU A 171 -8.94 13.50 -2.98
CA LEU A 171 -8.85 14.86 -2.44
C LEU A 171 -8.56 15.92 -3.52
N LYS A 172 -7.92 15.53 -4.62
CA LYS A 172 -7.69 16.41 -5.78
C LYS A 172 -8.95 16.64 -6.63
N HIS A 173 -10.00 15.82 -6.45
CA HIS A 173 -11.22 15.96 -7.22
C HIS A 173 -12.07 17.14 -6.71
N ARG A 174 -12.70 17.89 -7.63
CA ARG A 174 -13.49 19.10 -7.28
C ARG A 174 -14.65 18.81 -6.33
N SER A 175 -15.22 17.61 -6.38
CA SER A 175 -16.33 17.20 -5.50
C SER A 175 -15.89 16.75 -4.10
N ALA A 176 -14.58 16.66 -3.82
CA ALA A 176 -14.05 16.09 -2.58
C ALA A 176 -14.65 16.75 -1.33
N SER A 177 -14.74 18.08 -1.31
CA SER A 177 -15.25 18.86 -0.17
C SER A 177 -16.74 18.65 0.10
N PHE A 178 -17.51 18.24 -0.90
CA PHE A 178 -18.96 18.07 -0.80
C PHE A 178 -19.36 16.64 -0.46
N VAL A 179 -18.56 15.68 -0.92
CA VAL A 179 -18.95 14.26 -0.90
C VAL A 179 -18.26 13.50 0.25
N ILE A 180 -17.03 13.88 0.64
CA ILE A 180 -16.29 13.16 1.69
C ILE A 180 -16.78 13.59 3.09
N PRO A 181 -17.18 12.65 3.97
CA PRO A 181 -17.56 12.98 5.34
C PRO A 181 -16.43 13.66 6.12
N LYS A 182 -16.73 14.76 6.84
CA LYS A 182 -15.73 15.59 7.56
C LYS A 182 -14.81 14.79 8.51
N ILE A 183 -15.37 13.83 9.25
CA ILE A 183 -14.59 12.97 10.16
C ILE A 183 -13.59 12.11 9.39
N ARG A 184 -13.98 11.57 8.22
CA ARG A 184 -13.07 10.81 7.36
C ARG A 184 -12.02 11.70 6.74
N PHE A 185 -12.38 12.90 6.32
CA PHE A 185 -11.43 13.89 5.79
C PHE A 185 -10.34 14.23 6.82
N PHE A 186 -10.73 14.52 8.07
CA PHE A 186 -9.77 14.81 9.15
C PHE A 186 -8.87 13.61 9.46
N GLY A 187 -9.45 12.41 9.65
CA GLY A 187 -8.67 11.20 9.89
C GLY A 187 -7.70 10.88 8.76
N ASN A 188 -8.14 11.05 7.50
CA ASN A 188 -7.29 10.89 6.32
C ASN A 188 -6.16 11.93 6.28
N SER A 189 -6.41 13.17 6.70
CA SER A 189 -5.39 14.23 6.73
C SER A 189 -4.29 13.91 7.74
N VAL A 190 -4.65 13.47 8.95
CA VAL A 190 -3.68 13.06 9.99
C VAL A 190 -2.85 11.87 9.51
N LEU A 191 -3.49 10.81 9.02
CA LEU A 191 -2.78 9.64 8.51
C LEU A 191 -1.91 10.01 7.30
N SER A 192 -2.36 10.91 6.43
CA SER A 192 -1.58 11.33 5.27
C SER A 192 -0.32 12.08 5.67
N LEU A 193 -0.38 12.97 6.67
CA LEU A 193 0.83 13.60 7.22
C LEU A 193 1.80 12.56 7.80
N MET A 194 1.30 11.62 8.61
CA MET A 194 2.13 10.57 9.20
C MET A 194 2.76 9.68 8.14
N THR A 195 2.00 9.29 7.12
CA THR A 195 2.47 8.43 6.03
C THR A 195 3.48 9.13 5.14
N LYS A 196 3.35 10.45 4.89
CA LYS A 196 4.38 11.23 4.18
C LYS A 196 5.74 11.09 4.88
N ILE A 197 5.76 11.32 6.19
CA ILE A 197 6.97 11.23 7.03
C ILE A 197 7.48 9.78 7.07
N ALA A 198 6.59 8.80 7.25
CA ALA A 198 6.99 7.41 7.41
C ALA A 198 7.48 6.77 6.09
N SER A 199 6.85 7.10 4.97
CA SER A 199 7.19 6.56 3.65
C SER A 199 8.30 7.31 2.93
N GLY A 200 8.48 8.61 3.19
CA GLY A 200 9.38 9.47 2.39
C GLY A 200 8.73 10.05 1.14
N TYR A 201 7.47 9.73 0.87
CA TYR A 201 6.71 10.30 -0.23
C TYR A 201 5.99 11.57 0.19
N TRP A 202 6.72 12.69 0.21
CA TRP A 202 6.26 13.97 0.78
C TRP A 202 5.09 14.63 0.04
N GLN A 203 4.92 14.35 -1.26
CA GLN A 203 3.81 14.91 -2.07
C GLN A 203 2.52 14.07 -2.05
N VAL A 204 2.51 12.87 -1.49
CA VAL A 204 1.29 12.02 -1.45
C VAL A 204 0.25 12.62 -0.52
N SER A 205 -0.97 12.81 -0.99
CA SER A 205 -2.02 13.49 -0.24
C SER A 205 -3.20 12.61 0.15
N ASP A 206 -3.59 11.63 -0.67
CA ASP A 206 -4.62 10.65 -0.29
C ASP A 206 -3.99 9.28 -0.03
N THR A 207 -3.60 9.04 1.22
CA THR A 207 -2.86 7.81 1.58
C THR A 207 -3.76 6.58 1.77
N GLN A 208 -5.05 6.77 2.04
CA GLN A 208 -5.94 5.67 2.41
C GLN A 208 -6.74 5.08 1.24
N THR A 209 -6.68 5.64 0.02
CA THR A 209 -7.34 4.98 -1.12
C THR A 209 -6.64 3.69 -1.53
N GLY A 210 -7.42 2.64 -1.79
CA GLY A 210 -6.92 1.36 -2.31
C GLY A 210 -6.90 1.28 -3.84
N TYR A 211 -7.44 2.30 -4.54
CA TYR A 211 -7.50 2.29 -6.00
C TYR A 211 -6.14 2.63 -6.59
N THR A 212 -5.41 1.61 -7.05
CA THR A 212 -3.98 1.72 -7.35
C THR A 212 -3.60 0.84 -8.54
N SER A 213 -2.45 1.12 -9.17
CA SER A 213 -1.78 0.20 -10.09
C SER A 213 -0.30 0.09 -9.77
N ILE A 214 0.28 -1.08 -10.03
CA ILE A 214 1.69 -1.40 -9.73
C ILE A 214 2.33 -2.14 -10.90
N SER A 215 3.57 -1.80 -11.22
CA SER A 215 4.35 -2.47 -12.27
C SER A 215 4.80 -3.87 -11.83
N LEU A 216 5.03 -4.76 -12.80
CA LEU A 216 5.64 -6.07 -12.55
C LEU A 216 7.00 -5.95 -11.83
N GLU A 217 7.78 -4.93 -12.17
CA GLU A 217 9.08 -4.66 -11.56
C GLU A 217 8.95 -4.29 -10.08
N ALA A 218 7.96 -3.45 -9.74
CA ALA A 218 7.65 -3.13 -8.36
C ALA A 218 7.16 -4.32 -7.56
N LEU A 219 6.31 -5.19 -8.14
CA LEU A 219 5.89 -6.43 -7.52
C LEU A 219 7.06 -7.37 -7.21
N ARG A 220 8.05 -7.46 -8.11
CA ARG A 220 9.28 -8.24 -7.90
C ARG A 220 10.18 -7.64 -6.83
N GLY A 221 10.19 -6.32 -6.69
CA GLY A 221 11.10 -5.60 -5.80
C GLY A 221 10.65 -5.53 -4.33
N ILE A 222 9.43 -5.97 -4.00
CA ILE A 222 8.91 -5.94 -2.63
C ILE A 222 8.47 -7.34 -2.16
N LYS A 223 8.59 -7.57 -0.84
CA LYS A 223 8.15 -8.82 -0.21
C LYS A 223 6.63 -8.82 -0.02
N LEU A 224 5.90 -9.39 -0.98
CA LEU A 224 4.43 -9.36 -1.02
C LEU A 224 3.79 -10.09 0.18
N TYR A 225 4.37 -11.20 0.66
CA TYR A 225 3.87 -11.94 1.83
C TYR A 225 3.92 -11.12 3.14
N ASP A 226 4.80 -10.12 3.22
CA ASP A 226 5.00 -9.24 4.38
C ASP A 226 4.18 -7.94 4.26
N ILE A 227 3.27 -7.83 3.29
CA ILE A 227 2.33 -6.71 3.20
C ILE A 227 1.38 -6.75 4.40
N TYR A 228 1.24 -5.60 5.08
CA TYR A 228 0.39 -5.46 6.25
C TYR A 228 -1.05 -5.91 5.96
N HIS A 229 -1.52 -6.93 6.67
CA HIS A 229 -2.73 -7.68 6.28
C HIS A 229 -4.07 -6.91 6.37
N SER A 230 -4.14 -5.77 7.07
CA SER A 230 -5.41 -5.04 7.29
C SER A 230 -5.38 -3.63 6.67
N TYR A 231 -6.21 -2.71 7.17
CA TYR A 231 -6.38 -1.35 6.62
C TYR A 231 -5.11 -0.47 6.55
N GLY A 232 -4.02 -0.88 7.22
CA GLY A 232 -2.71 -0.24 7.07
C GLY A 232 -1.98 -0.55 5.76
N CYS A 233 -2.46 -1.53 4.97
CA CYS A 233 -1.86 -2.03 3.74
C CYS A 233 -1.39 -0.95 2.76
N PRO A 234 -2.22 0.06 2.38
CA PRO A 234 -1.76 1.09 1.43
C PRO A 234 -0.54 1.86 1.92
N ASN A 235 -0.45 2.09 3.24
CA ASN A 235 0.66 2.82 3.84
C ASN A 235 1.93 1.97 3.89
N ASP A 236 1.80 0.68 4.20
CA ASP A 236 2.91 -0.27 4.24
C ASP A 236 3.54 -0.47 2.87
N ILE A 237 2.71 -0.62 1.83
CA ILE A 237 3.15 -0.70 0.44
C ILE A 237 3.99 0.53 0.07
N LEU A 238 3.53 1.74 0.40
CA LEU A 238 4.29 2.97 0.13
C LEU A 238 5.68 2.94 0.80
N VAL A 239 5.79 2.53 2.06
CA VAL A 239 7.12 2.45 2.70
C VAL A 239 8.02 1.41 2.03
N LYS A 240 7.47 0.22 1.71
CA LYS A 240 8.21 -0.84 1.02
C LYS A 240 8.70 -0.41 -0.36
N LEU A 241 7.85 0.27 -1.14
CA LEU A 241 8.21 0.84 -2.44
C LEU A 241 9.33 1.87 -2.31
N ASN A 242 9.28 2.74 -1.29
CA ASN A 242 10.31 3.75 -1.08
C ASN A 242 11.67 3.15 -0.71
N ILE A 243 11.69 2.12 0.16
CA ILE A 243 12.91 1.39 0.51
C ILE A 243 13.53 0.75 -0.75
N ALA A 244 12.69 0.27 -1.66
CA ALA A 244 13.11 -0.31 -2.94
C ALA A 244 13.42 0.75 -4.03
N ASN A 245 13.24 2.04 -3.76
CA ASN A 245 13.45 3.17 -4.69
C ASN A 245 12.55 3.16 -5.94
N PHE A 246 11.31 2.71 -5.81
CA PHE A 246 10.30 2.82 -6.86
C PHE A 246 9.68 4.22 -6.93
N THR A 247 9.23 4.59 -8.12
CA THR A 247 8.61 5.88 -8.43
C THR A 247 7.10 5.82 -8.32
N ILE A 248 6.48 6.91 -7.87
CA ILE A 248 5.03 6.96 -7.69
C ILE A 248 4.40 8.21 -8.31
N ARG A 249 3.11 8.12 -8.65
CA ARG A 249 2.27 9.26 -9.05
C ARG A 249 0.87 9.17 -8.45
N GLU A 250 0.27 10.33 -8.15
CA GLU A 250 -1.14 10.43 -7.77
C GLU A 250 -2.01 10.92 -8.94
N ILE A 251 -3.04 10.15 -9.29
CA ILE A 251 -4.04 10.52 -10.31
C ILE A 251 -5.35 10.92 -9.63
N PRO A 252 -5.97 12.07 -9.99
CA PRO A 252 -7.28 12.44 -9.43
C PRO A 252 -8.35 11.41 -9.76
N ILE A 253 -9.16 11.02 -8.77
CA ILE A 253 -10.28 10.07 -8.94
C ILE A 253 -11.55 10.57 -8.27
N LYS A 254 -12.71 10.12 -8.73
CA LYS A 254 -14.02 10.47 -8.17
C LYS A 254 -14.21 9.84 -6.77
N PRO A 255 -14.61 10.63 -5.76
CA PRO A 255 -15.08 10.06 -4.50
C PRO A 255 -16.50 9.49 -4.66
N ILE A 256 -16.65 8.16 -4.64
CA ILE A 256 -17.96 7.48 -4.69
C ILE A 256 -18.34 7.00 -3.28
N TYR A 257 -19.54 7.40 -2.82
CA TYR A 257 -20.11 6.97 -1.53
C TYR A 257 -21.61 6.70 -1.70
N ASN A 258 -22.20 5.99 -0.73
CA ASN A 258 -23.64 5.68 -0.65
C ASN A 258 -24.18 4.72 -1.73
N VAL A 259 -23.32 3.93 -2.39
CA VAL A 259 -23.69 2.86 -3.34
C VAL A 259 -24.20 1.58 -2.65
N GLY A 260 -25.01 1.72 -1.60
CA GLY A 260 -25.66 0.58 -0.93
C GLY A 260 -24.84 -0.12 0.16
N GLU A 261 -23.61 0.32 0.44
CA GLU A 261 -22.75 -0.27 1.48
C GLU A 261 -22.57 0.60 2.73
N LYS A 262 -22.55 -0.07 3.90
CA LYS A 262 -22.09 0.53 5.16
C LYS A 262 -20.61 0.21 5.33
N SER A 263 -19.80 1.26 5.55
CA SER A 263 -18.36 1.13 5.81
C SER A 263 -18.09 0.14 6.95
N LYS A 264 -17.41 -0.95 6.62
CA LYS A 264 -16.94 -1.99 7.54
C LYS A 264 -15.81 -1.48 8.46
N MET A 265 -15.19 -0.33 8.12
CA MET A 265 -14.04 0.24 8.84
C MET A 265 -14.45 1.09 10.05
N GLN A 266 -13.93 0.74 11.24
CA GLN A 266 -14.10 1.51 12.48
C GLN A 266 -12.90 2.45 12.71
N ILE A 267 -13.04 3.71 12.31
CA ILE A 267 -11.95 4.72 12.27
C ILE A 267 -11.16 4.80 13.58
N PHE A 268 -11.84 4.87 14.73
CA PHE A 268 -11.19 4.98 16.04
C PHE A 268 -10.33 3.77 16.43
N LYS A 269 -10.61 2.58 15.90
CA LYS A 269 -9.78 1.39 16.11
C LYS A 269 -8.63 1.29 15.12
N VAL A 270 -8.81 1.85 13.92
CA VAL A 270 -7.82 1.78 12.85
C VAL A 270 -6.71 2.81 13.05
N ILE A 271 -7.05 4.06 13.39
CA ILE A 271 -6.06 5.15 13.51
C ILE A 271 -4.90 4.78 14.45
N PRO A 272 -5.10 4.37 15.72
CA PRO A 272 -3.98 4.08 16.61
C PRO A 272 -3.08 2.93 16.12
N ARG A 273 -3.68 1.91 15.50
CA ARG A 273 -2.95 0.75 14.95
C ARG A 273 -2.11 1.15 13.74
N VAL A 274 -2.68 1.95 12.84
CA VAL A 274 -1.97 2.45 11.65
C VAL A 274 -0.91 3.47 12.06
N SER A 275 -1.17 4.36 13.01
CA SER A 275 -0.17 5.28 13.56
C SER A 275 1.03 4.52 14.15
N TRP A 276 0.80 3.44 14.90
CA TRP A 276 1.86 2.59 15.44
C TRP A 276 2.63 1.83 14.34
N LEU A 277 1.91 1.34 13.31
CA LEU A 277 2.54 0.76 12.12
C LEU A 277 3.46 1.78 11.44
N LEU A 278 2.98 2.98 11.16
CA LEU A 278 3.73 4.05 10.51
C LEU A 278 4.97 4.45 11.31
N PHE A 279 4.86 4.51 12.64
CA PHE A 279 6.02 4.72 13.50
C PHE A 279 7.08 3.63 13.30
N LYS A 280 6.70 2.35 13.35
CA LYS A 280 7.63 1.24 13.09
C LYS A 280 8.24 1.29 11.69
N LEU A 281 7.43 1.59 10.69
CA LEU A 281 7.84 1.64 9.29
C LEU A 281 8.78 2.82 9.00
N PHE A 282 8.59 3.97 9.66
CA PHE A 282 9.52 5.09 9.61
C PHE A 282 10.93 4.65 10.01
N TRP A 283 11.08 3.99 11.15
CA TRP A 283 12.37 3.48 11.61
C TRP A 283 12.91 2.37 10.70
N LEU A 284 12.05 1.44 10.26
CA LEU A 284 12.45 0.40 9.32
C LEU A 284 13.06 1.00 8.04
N ARG A 285 12.42 2.02 7.47
CA ARG A 285 12.93 2.76 6.31
C ARG A 285 14.24 3.46 6.64
N LEU A 286 14.30 4.15 7.77
CA LEU A 286 15.49 4.88 8.21
C LEU A 286 16.72 3.97 8.29
N TYR A 287 16.58 2.80 8.89
CA TYR A 287 17.66 1.81 8.98
C TYR A 287 17.96 1.13 7.64
N LYS A 288 16.96 0.64 6.91
CA LYS A 288 17.20 -0.11 5.66
C LYS A 288 17.77 0.77 4.56
N LYS A 289 17.21 1.96 4.37
CA LYS A 289 17.57 2.87 3.28
C LYS A 289 18.80 3.72 3.64
N TYR A 290 18.77 4.38 4.79
CA TYR A 290 19.78 5.40 5.10
C TYR A 290 20.94 4.90 5.96
N LEU A 291 20.85 3.74 6.60
CA LEU A 291 22.00 3.14 7.29
C LEU A 291 22.65 2.04 6.46
N LEU A 292 21.87 1.01 6.08
CA LEU A 292 22.42 -0.21 5.49
C LEU A 292 22.77 -0.08 4.01
N ARG A 293 21.99 0.69 3.25
CA ARG A 293 22.13 0.78 1.79
C ARG A 293 23.06 1.92 1.38
N ASP A 294 22.76 3.15 1.80
CA ASP A 294 23.41 4.36 1.26
C ASP A 294 24.14 5.23 2.32
N PHE A 295 24.32 4.74 3.57
CA PHE A 295 24.89 5.47 4.74
C PHE A 295 24.75 7.01 4.65
N HIS A 296 23.53 7.52 4.82
CA HIS A 296 23.20 8.94 4.65
C HIS A 296 23.22 9.68 6.00
N PRO A 297 23.83 10.88 6.10
CA PRO A 297 23.89 11.69 7.33
C PRO A 297 22.54 11.99 8.01
N LEU A 298 21.43 11.95 7.26
CA LEU A 298 20.10 12.19 7.80
C LEU A 298 19.71 11.14 8.86
N PHE A 299 20.28 9.93 8.78
CA PHE A 299 20.13 8.90 9.80
C PHE A 299 20.61 9.42 11.16
N LEU A 300 21.81 10.02 11.20
CA LEU A 300 22.40 10.56 12.42
C LEU A 300 21.62 11.76 12.94
N LEU A 301 21.16 12.65 12.05
CA LEU A 301 20.41 13.85 12.43
C LEU A 301 19.05 13.52 13.04
N TYR A 302 18.32 12.53 12.49
CA TYR A 302 17.08 12.05 13.12
C TYR A 302 17.34 11.49 14.52
N HIS A 303 18.35 10.63 14.68
CA HIS A 303 18.69 10.06 15.98
C HIS A 303 19.09 11.14 16.99
N LEU A 304 19.98 12.06 16.59
CA LEU A 304 20.39 13.20 17.41
C LEU A 304 19.19 14.02 17.87
N SER A 305 18.30 14.38 16.94
CA SER A 305 17.06 15.10 17.25
C SER A 305 16.23 14.38 18.31
N PHE A 306 15.88 13.11 18.07
CA PHE A 306 15.01 12.37 18.98
C PHE A 306 15.66 12.17 20.36
N THR A 307 16.97 11.93 20.40
CA THR A 307 17.72 11.82 21.67
C THR A 307 17.72 13.14 22.43
N LEU A 308 18.00 14.27 21.77
CA LEU A 308 18.00 15.58 22.43
C LEU A 308 16.61 15.96 22.94
N LEU A 309 15.56 15.73 22.13
CA LEU A 309 14.18 16.00 22.55
C LEU A 309 13.74 15.10 23.71
N LEU A 310 14.21 13.85 23.77
CA LEU A 310 13.95 12.95 24.89
C LEU A 310 14.66 13.42 26.17
N ILE A 311 15.94 13.79 26.07
CA ILE A 311 16.72 14.38 27.19
C ILE A 311 16.09 15.70 27.66
N ASN A 312 15.37 16.40 26.78
CA ASN A 312 14.73 17.66 27.10
C ASN A 312 13.42 17.53 27.93
N ILE A 313 12.81 16.34 28.00
CA ILE A 313 11.52 16.14 28.69
C ILE A 313 11.56 16.56 30.17
N PRO A 314 12.55 16.18 31.00
CA PRO A 314 12.60 16.60 32.39
C PRO A 314 12.71 18.12 32.56
N TYR A 315 13.45 18.79 31.69
CA TYR A 315 13.57 20.26 31.71
C TYR A 315 12.25 20.94 31.33
N LEU A 316 11.55 20.40 30.32
CA LEU A 316 10.20 20.84 29.97
C LEU A 316 9.24 20.71 31.16
N VAL A 317 9.23 19.56 31.83
CA VAL A 317 8.37 19.32 33.00
C VAL A 317 8.71 20.28 34.13
N ALA A 318 9.99 20.49 34.44
CA ALA A 318 10.44 21.41 35.49
C ALA A 318 10.04 22.87 35.22
N VAL A 319 10.25 23.35 33.99
CA VAL A 319 9.84 24.70 33.58
C VAL A 319 8.33 24.85 33.67
N PHE A 320 7.57 23.87 33.18
CA PHE A 320 6.11 23.92 33.20
C PHE A 320 5.54 23.85 34.61
N SER A 321 6.13 23.04 35.50
CA SER A 321 5.73 22.95 36.91
C SER A 321 6.00 24.26 37.64
N ASP A 322 7.16 24.89 37.42
CA ASP A 322 7.49 26.17 38.06
C ASP A 322 6.52 27.26 37.62
N VAL A 323 6.19 27.33 36.33
CA VAL A 323 5.22 28.28 35.78
C VAL A 323 3.82 28.05 36.37
N PHE A 324 3.36 26.80 36.42
CA PHE A 324 2.01 26.48 36.88
C PHE A 324 1.82 26.71 38.38
N LEU A 325 2.87 26.46 39.17
CA LEU A 325 2.86 26.68 40.62
C LEU A 325 3.14 28.14 41.02
N GLY A 326 3.44 29.02 40.05
CA GLY A 326 3.80 30.42 40.31
C GLY A 326 5.18 30.59 40.94
N ASN A 327 6.05 29.57 40.83
CA ASN A 327 7.42 29.61 41.31
C ASN A 327 8.32 30.41 40.35
N LYS A 328 9.44 30.91 40.87
CA LYS A 328 10.48 31.49 40.01
C LYS A 328 11.19 30.37 39.25
N VAL A 329 11.03 30.36 37.92
CA VAL A 329 11.68 29.38 37.04
C VAL A 329 13.20 29.41 37.19
N SER A 330 13.80 28.24 37.39
CA SER A 330 15.26 28.09 37.43
C SER A 330 15.90 28.48 36.10
N THR A 331 16.82 29.47 36.13
CA THR A 331 17.55 29.94 34.93
C THR A 331 18.27 28.80 34.22
N ASN A 332 18.89 27.88 34.96
CA ASN A 332 19.62 26.75 34.38
C ASN A 332 18.68 25.79 33.65
N SER A 333 17.55 25.46 34.27
CA SER A 333 16.54 24.58 33.67
C SER A 333 15.93 25.21 32.41
N LEU A 334 15.68 26.52 32.44
CA LEU A 334 15.17 27.27 31.30
C LEU A 334 16.20 27.33 30.15
N MET A 335 17.46 27.61 30.45
CA MET A 335 18.52 27.64 29.43
C MET A 335 18.73 26.27 28.79
N ALA A 336 18.80 25.20 29.60
CA ALA A 336 18.90 23.83 29.10
C ALA A 336 17.70 23.47 28.23
N PHE A 337 16.49 23.80 28.69
CA PHE A 337 15.25 23.58 27.93
C PHE A 337 15.29 24.25 26.56
N ILE A 338 15.65 25.54 26.51
CA ILE A 338 15.69 26.31 25.25
C ILE A 338 16.78 25.74 24.32
N PHE A 339 17.99 25.51 24.83
CA PHE A 339 19.12 25.03 24.04
C PHE A 339 18.86 23.67 23.42
N LEU A 340 18.40 22.69 24.23
CA LEU A 340 18.08 21.35 23.75
C LEU A 340 16.90 21.35 22.78
N SER A 341 15.89 22.21 23.02
CA SER A 341 14.77 22.38 22.09
C SER A 341 15.26 22.90 20.73
N ILE A 342 16.05 23.97 20.72
CA ILE A 342 16.53 24.58 19.47
C ILE A 342 17.35 23.59 18.66
N ILE A 343 18.35 22.93 19.26
CA ILE A 343 19.20 21.98 18.54
C ILE A 343 18.41 20.74 18.12
N GLY A 344 17.53 20.24 19.00
CA GLY A 344 16.67 19.10 18.69
C GLY A 344 15.77 19.36 17.48
N PHE A 345 15.01 20.46 17.49
CA PHE A 345 14.12 20.82 16.40
C PHE A 345 14.87 21.22 15.12
N GLN A 346 15.99 21.94 15.22
CA GLN A 346 16.82 22.25 14.04
C GLN A 346 17.31 20.95 13.38
N SER A 347 17.87 20.03 14.17
CA SER A 347 18.32 18.73 13.66
C SER A 347 17.19 17.94 13.02
N LEU A 348 15.99 17.98 13.62
CA LEU A 348 14.78 17.35 13.07
C LEU A 348 14.42 17.92 11.71
N PHE A 349 14.31 19.24 11.60
CA PHE A 349 13.89 19.90 10.36
C PHE A 349 14.94 19.77 9.27
N PHE A 350 16.23 19.82 9.61
CA PHE A 350 17.29 19.52 8.65
C PHE A 350 17.22 18.07 8.16
N ALA A 351 17.01 17.10 9.06
CA ALA A 351 16.83 15.70 8.67
C ALA A 351 15.62 15.51 7.74
N MET A 352 14.48 16.12 8.09
CA MET A 352 13.26 16.10 7.25
C MET A 352 13.48 16.74 5.89
N TRP A 353 14.21 17.86 5.84
CA TRP A 353 14.51 18.53 4.58
C TRP A 353 15.41 17.67 3.69
N MET A 354 16.46 17.04 4.25
CA MET A 354 17.30 16.09 3.52
C MET A 354 16.51 14.87 3.03
N ASP A 355 15.66 14.29 3.90
CA ASP A 355 14.79 13.16 3.53
C ASP A 355 13.83 13.57 2.39
N MET A 356 13.33 14.81 2.41
CA MET A 356 12.51 15.31 1.32
C MET A 356 13.29 15.44 0.01
N MET A 357 14.49 16.03 0.04
CA MET A 357 15.34 16.18 -1.14
C MET A 357 15.76 14.83 -1.75
N ASP A 358 16.19 13.87 -0.93
CA ASP A 358 16.60 12.54 -1.40
C ASP A 358 15.47 11.81 -2.14
N ASN A 359 14.24 11.98 -1.68
CA ASN A 359 13.07 11.30 -2.24
C ASN A 359 12.35 12.06 -3.36
N GLN A 360 12.76 13.28 -3.71
CA GLN A 360 12.12 14.07 -4.79
C GLN A 360 12.06 13.29 -6.11
N ARG A 361 13.14 12.57 -6.45
CA ARG A 361 13.23 11.77 -7.68
C ARG A 361 12.23 10.61 -7.75
N LEU A 362 11.66 10.20 -6.62
CA LEU A 362 10.71 9.08 -6.54
C LEU A 362 9.25 9.53 -6.71
N GLN A 363 8.99 10.83 -6.87
CA GLN A 363 7.65 11.37 -7.09
C GLN A 363 7.60 12.08 -8.43
N LYS A 364 6.73 11.60 -9.33
CA LYS A 364 6.63 12.06 -10.72
C LYS A 364 5.23 12.53 -11.11
#